data_AF-A0A952V1I7-F1
#
_entry.id   AF-A0A952V1I7-F1
#
_cell.length_a   1.000
_cell.length_b   1.000
_cell.length_c   1.000
_cell.angle_alpha   90.00
_cell.angle_beta   90.00
_cell.angle_gamma   90.00
#
_symmetry.space_group_name_H-M   'P 1'
#
loop_
_entity.id
_entity.type
_entity.pdbx_description
1 polymer ?
#
loop_
_entity_poly.entity_id
_entity_poly.type
_entity_poly.pdbx_seq_one_letter_code
_entity_poly.pdbx_strand_id
1 'polypeptide(L)' 'MKLSHLSTRDLEAQAQRIEAQLKKLAHRPRPTPSERTLTAELKRMRLSLKDQLQRRDFAPAPRSRDA' A
#
# COMPACT_ATOMS: atom_id res chain seq x y z
N MET A 1 2.39 11.37 3.70
CA MET A 1 3.17 10.72 2.63
C MET A 1 2.33 10.73 1.35
N LYS A 2 2.72 11.50 0.32
CA LYS A 2 2.00 11.54 -0.96
C LYS A 2 2.47 10.37 -1.83
N LEU A 3 1.68 9.31 -1.88
CA LEU A 3 1.97 8.09 -2.64
C LEU A 3 1.98 8.32 -4.17
N SER A 4 1.44 9.47 -4.63
CA SER A 4 1.33 9.84 -6.05
C SER A 4 2.66 9.96 -6.80
N HIS A 5 3.79 10.18 -6.10
CA HIS A 5 5.10 10.38 -6.72
C HIS A 5 5.98 9.12 -6.76
N LEU A 6 5.55 8.02 -6.15
CA LEU A 6 6.33 6.78 -6.07
C LEU A 6 6.29 6.02 -7.40
N SER A 7 7.35 5.31 -7.78
CA SER A 7 7.28 4.40 -8.93
C SER A 7 6.44 3.16 -8.58
N THR A 8 6.00 2.38 -9.58
CA THR A 8 5.25 1.13 -9.34
C THR A 8 6.07 0.17 -8.47
N ARG A 9 7.39 0.10 -8.72
CA ARG A 9 8.34 -0.68 -7.93
C ARG A 9 8.42 -0.21 -6.47
N ASP A 10 8.35 1.10 -6.24
CA ASP A 10 8.36 1.64 -4.87
C ASP A 10 7.04 1.34 -4.14
N LEU A 11 5.91 1.40 -4.84
CA LEU A 11 4.59 1.03 -4.30
C LEU A 11 4.55 -0.46 -3.93
N GLU A 12 5.10 -1.33 -4.76
CA GLU A 12 5.25 -2.77 -4.48
C GLU A 12 6.18 -3.02 -3.28
N ALA A 13 7.34 -2.37 -3.23
CA ALA A 13 8.27 -2.47 -2.11
C ALA A 13 7.62 -2.01 -0.79
N GLN A 14 6.81 -0.95 -0.84
CA GLN A 14 6.07 -0.46 0.31
C GLN A 14 4.96 -1.45 0.72
N ALA A 15 4.26 -2.05 -0.24
CA ALA A 15 3.25 -3.08 0.04
C ALA A 15 3.89 -4.31 0.72
N GLN A 16 5.04 -4.79 0.23
CA GLN A 16 5.78 -5.89 0.84
C GLN A 16 6.23 -5.57 2.27
N ARG A 17 6.70 -4.34 2.52
CA ARG A 17 7.06 -3.88 3.88
C ARG A 17 5.87 -3.89 4.83
N ILE A 18 4.72 -3.38 4.38
CA ILE A 18 3.49 -3.37 5.19
C ILE A 18 3.02 -4.80 5.49
N GLU A 19 3.07 -5.71 4.51
CA GLU A 19 2.75 -7.12 4.73
C GLU A 19 3.66 -7.78 5.76
N ALA A 20 4.97 -7.49 5.71
CA ALA A 20 5.91 -8.02 6.69
C ALA A 20 5.62 -7.50 8.11
N GLN A 21 5.25 -6.22 8.24
CA GLN A 21 4.86 -5.64 9.53
C GLN A 21 3.55 -6.23 10.06
N LEU A 22 2.55 -6.41 9.19
CA LEU A 22 1.28 -7.06 9.55
C LEU A 22 1.49 -8.50 10.02
N LYS A 23 2.35 -9.28 9.36
CA LYS A 23 2.71 -10.64 9.79
C LYS A 23 3.33 -10.65 11.18
N LYS A 24 4.28 -9.74 11.45
CA LYS A 24 4.90 -9.61 12.78
C LYS A 24 3.86 -9.30 13.87
N LEU A 25 2.93 -8.39 13.59
CA LEU A 25 1.87 -8.01 14.53
C LEU A 25 0.83 -9.12 14.71
N ALA A 26 0.56 -9.93 13.68
CA ALA A 26 -0.35 -11.07 13.76
C ALA A 26 0.18 -12.21 14.67
N HIS A 27 1.49 -12.39 14.74
CA HIS A 27 2.12 -13.31 15.71
C HIS A 27 2.14 -12.78 17.16
N ARG A 28 1.66 -11.53 17.36
CA ARG A 28 0.97 -10.96 18.52
C ARG A 28 -0.10 -11.77 19.29
N PRO A 29 0.17 -12.59 20.32
CA PRO A 29 -0.94 -13.19 21.09
C PRO A 29 -1.74 -12.15 21.90
N ARG A 30 -1.08 -11.07 22.35
CA ARG A 30 -1.71 -9.94 23.08
C ARG A 30 -1.15 -8.61 22.58
N PRO A 31 -1.70 -8.07 21.47
CA PRO A 31 -1.24 -6.79 20.95
C PRO A 31 -1.67 -5.66 21.87
N THR A 32 -0.77 -4.71 22.11
CA THR A 32 -1.05 -3.48 22.85
C THR A 32 -2.09 -2.62 22.11
N PRO A 33 -2.77 -1.66 22.77
CA PRO A 33 -3.67 -0.73 22.09
C PRO A 33 -3.00 -0.01 20.91
N SER A 34 -1.74 0.42 21.07
CA SER A 34 -0.95 1.04 20.01
C SER A 34 -0.69 0.09 18.84
N GLU A 35 -0.40 -1.18 19.11
CA GLU A 35 -0.21 -2.20 18.07
C GLU A 35 -1.50 -2.49 17.30
N ARG A 36 -2.67 -2.44 17.95
CA ARG A 36 -3.97 -2.56 17.28
C ARG A 36 -4.23 -1.39 16.35
N THR A 37 -3.96 -0.16 16.82
CA THR A 37 -4.07 1.05 16.00
C THR A 37 -3.14 1.00 14.81
N LEU A 38 -1.87 0.63 15.03
CA LEU A 38 -0.89 0.44 13.96
C LEU A 38 -1.34 -0.62 12.94
N THR A 39 -1.90 -1.74 13.41
CA THR A 39 -2.44 -2.78 12.53
C THR A 39 -3.57 -2.24 11.65
N ALA A 40 -4.48 -1.44 12.22
CA ALA A 40 -5.57 -0.83 11.47
C ALA A 40 -5.06 0.16 10.42
N GLU A 41 -4.06 0.97 10.76
CA GLU A 41 -3.41 1.91 9.85
C GLU A 41 -2.69 1.19 8.70
N LEU A 42 -1.90 0.16 9.02
CA LEU A 42 -1.20 -0.67 8.04
C LEU A 42 -2.18 -1.33 7.05
N LYS A 43 -3.32 -1.83 7.53
CA LYS A 43 -4.38 -2.38 6.66
C LYS A 43 -4.96 -1.32 5.72
N ARG A 44 -5.21 -0.09 6.21
CA ARG A 44 -5.68 1.02 5.36
C ARG A 44 -4.65 1.39 4.30
N MET A 45 -3.38 1.49 4.67
CA MET A 45 -2.30 1.78 3.72
C MET A 45 -2.15 0.69 2.67
N ARG A 46 -2.25 -0.60 3.05
CA ARG A 46 -2.24 -1.72 2.10
C ARG A 46 -3.36 -1.59 1.06
N LEU A 47 -4.58 -1.27 1.49
CA LEU A 47 -5.71 -1.07 0.59
C LEU A 47 -5.45 0.11 -0.36
N SER A 48 -4.92 1.22 0.16
CA SER A 48 -4.58 2.39 -0.67
C SER A 48 -3.50 2.09 -1.69
N LEU A 49 -2.45 1.34 -1.32
CA LEU A 49 -1.40 0.92 -2.25
C LEU A 49 -1.96 -0.01 -3.34
N LYS A 50 -2.84 -0.95 -2.97
CA LYS A 50 -3.50 -1.84 -3.93
C LYS A 50 -4.34 -1.05 -4.93
N ASP A 51 -5.14 -0.09 -4.45
CA ASP A 51 -5.93 0.78 -5.33
C ASP A 51 -5.03 1.57 -6.29
N GLN A 52 -3.88 2.08 -5.81
CA GLN A 52 -2.94 2.80 -6.67
C GLN A 52 -2.23 1.92 -7.69
N LEU A 53 -1.84 0.70 -7.31
CA LEU A 53 -1.28 -0.27 -8.25
C LEU A 53 -2.31 -0.64 -9.32
N GLN A 54 -3.54 -0.94 -8.92
CA GLN A 54 -4.64 -1.20 -9.87
C GLN A 54 -4.88 0.00 -10.79
N ARG A 55 -4.91 1.23 -10.27
CA ARG A 55 -5.07 2.43 -11.12
C ARG A 55 -3.92 2.61 -12.12
N ARG A 56 -2.72 2.08 -11.84
CA ARG A 56 -1.59 2.12 -12.77
C ARG A 56 -1.63 1.00 -13.78
N ASP A 57 -2.03 -0.20 -13.37
CA ASP A 57 -2.21 -1.34 -14.26
C ASP A 57 -3.38 -1.12 -15.23
N PHE A 58 -4.43 -0.41 -14.77
CA PHE A 58 -5.60 -0.02 -15.55
C PHE A 58 -5.56 1.43 -16.04
N ALA A 59 -4.44 2.14 -15.90
CA ALA A 59 -4.30 3.45 -16.54
C ALA A 59 -4.40 3.21 -18.05
N PRO A 60 -5.45 3.72 -18.75
CA PRO A 60 -5.40 3.72 -20.19
C PRO A 60 -4.12 4.46 -20.57
N ALA A 61 -3.30 3.86 -21.42
CA ALA A 61 -2.16 4.55 -22.02
C ALA A 61 -2.64 5.95 -22.43
N PRO A 62 -1.91 7.03 -22.10
CA PRO A 62 -2.33 8.35 -22.52
C PRO A 62 -2.55 8.27 -24.03
N ARG A 63 -3.81 8.40 -24.47
CA ARG A 63 -4.09 8.56 -25.90
C ARG A 63 -3.32 9.80 -26.29
N SER A 64 -2.26 9.65 -27.07
CA SER A 64 -1.55 10.76 -27.69
C SER A 64 -2.60 11.68 -28.28
N ARG A 65 -2.72 12.88 -27.70
CA ARG A 65 -3.58 13.92 -28.24
C ARG A 65 -2.74 14.65 -29.28
N ASP A 66 -2.47 13.97 -30.39
CA ASP A 66 -1.85 14.54 -31.58
C ASP A 66 -2.66 14.06 -32.78
N ALA A 67 -3.69 14.84 -33.14
CA ALA A 67 -4.28 14.98 -34.46
C ALA A 67 -5.31 16.13 -34.43
#